data_AF-A0A932UKQ8-F1
#
_entry.id   AF-A0A932UKQ8-F1
#
_cell.length_a   1.000
_cell.length_b   1.000
_cell.length_c   1.000
_cell.angle_alpha   90.00
_cell.angle_beta   90.00
_cell.angle_gamma   90.00
#
_symmetry.space_group_name_H-M   'P 1'
#
loop_
_entity.id
_entity.type
_entity.pdbx_description
1 polymer ?
#
loop_
_entity_poly.entity_id
_entity_poly.type
_entity_poly.pdbx_seq_one_letter_code
_entity_poly.pdbx_strand_id
1 'polypeptide(L)' 'MKLYLDEDLSARVAKALRKLGYDVVSSHEVGNDGLPDEAQLSYAVSPRFWSWWRAAIPGARLEHRYGR' A
#
# COMPACT_ATOMS: atom_id res chain seq x y z
N MET A 1 3.58 9.54 1.70
CA MET A 1 4.24 8.26 2.08
C MET A 1 3.31 7.14 1.67
N LYS A 2 3.78 6.10 0.99
CA LYS A 2 2.96 4.93 0.61
C LYS A 2 3.25 3.78 1.55
N LEU A 3 2.22 3.07 2.00
CA LEU A 3 2.36 1.96 2.95
C LEU A 3 1.86 0.67 2.31
N TYR A 4 2.70 -0.36 2.39
CA TYR A 4 2.34 -1.75 2.11
C TYR A 4 2.21 -2.46 3.47
N LEU A 5 1.03 -2.99 3.79
CA LEU A 5 0.80 -3.67 5.05
C LEU A 5 1.09 -5.16 4.93
N ASP A 6 1.74 -5.66 5.98
CA ASP A 6 2.01 -7.06 6.21
C ASP A 6 0.72 -7.91 6.33
N GLU A 7 0.83 -9.21 6.09
CA GLU A 7 -0.29 -10.17 6.14
C GLU A 7 -0.83 -10.44 7.55
N ASP A 8 -0.03 -10.21 8.59
CA ASP A 8 -0.51 -10.34 9.97
C ASP A 8 -1.38 -9.15 10.39
N LEU A 9 -1.39 -8.07 9.59
CA LEU A 9 -2.29 -6.94 9.80
C LEU A 9 -3.62 -7.15 9.06
N SER A 10 -4.71 -7.21 9.83
CA SER A 10 -6.06 -7.29 9.26
C SER A 10 -6.28 -6.31 8.11
N ALA A 11 -6.86 -6.79 7.01
CA ALA A 11 -7.27 -5.97 5.86
C ALA A 11 -8.14 -4.75 6.23
N ARG A 12 -8.79 -4.76 7.40
CA ARG A 12 -9.56 -3.63 7.93
C ARG A 12 -8.68 -2.43 8.28
N VAL A 13 -7.42 -2.64 8.63
CA VAL A 13 -6.43 -1.59 8.94
C VAL A 13 -6.15 -0.74 7.70
N ALA A 14 -5.94 -1.36 6.53
CA ALA A 14 -5.74 -0.63 5.27
C ALA A 14 -6.95 0.27 4.93
N LYS A 15 -8.17 -0.18 5.23
CA LYS A 15 -9.38 0.63 5.06
C LYS A 15 -9.44 1.81 6.05
N ALA A 16 -9.06 1.58 7.31
CA ALA A 16 -9.03 2.62 8.33
C ALA A 16 -7.98 3.69 8.02
N LEU A 17 -6.75 3.29 7.65
CA LEU A 17 -5.67 4.23 7.30
C LEU A 17 -6.01 5.07 6.07
N ARG A 18 -6.65 4.50 5.05
CA ARG A 18 -7.15 5.26 3.90
C ARG A 18 -8.18 6.33 4.29
N LYS A 19 -9.07 6.05 5.25
CA LYS A 19 -10.01 7.07 5.78
C LYS A 19 -9.31 8.21 6.51
N LEU A 20 -8.12 7.96 7.05
CA LEU A 20 -7.27 8.97 7.68
C LEU A 20 -6.38 9.72 6.67
N GLY A 21 -6.51 9.45 5.37
CA GLY A 21 -5.77 10.11 4.31
C GLY A 21 -4.40 9.51 4.01
N TYR A 22 -4.07 8.34 4.56
CA TYR A 22 -2.86 7.61 4.20
C TYR A 22 -3.05 6.84 2.89
N ASP A 23 -1.98 6.83 2.11
CA ASP A 23 -1.81 6.05 0.89
C ASP A 23 -1.35 4.64 1.31
N VAL A 24 -2.29 3.69 1.41
CA VAL A 24 -2.07 2.33 1.97
C VAL A 24 -2.74 1.23 1.16
N VAL A 25 -2.06 0.08 1.04
CA VAL A 25 -2.60 -1.20 0.55
C VAL A 25 -2.07 -2.36 1.39
N SER A 26 -2.85 -3.42 1.55
CA SER A 26 -2.45 -4.64 2.29
C SER A 26 -2.05 -5.78 1.36
N SER A 27 -1.16 -6.67 1.81
CA SER A 27 -0.85 -7.97 1.19
C SER A 27 -2.11 -8.73 0.77
N HIS A 28 -3.14 -8.72 1.61
CA HIS A 28 -4.45 -9.33 1.35
C HIS A 28 -5.14 -8.77 0.09
N GLU A 29 -4.97 -7.48 -0.20
CA GLU A 29 -5.64 -6.83 -1.34
C GLU A 29 -4.95 -7.10 -2.67
N VAL A 30 -3.66 -7.46 -2.63
CA VAL A 30 -2.86 -7.76 -3.81
C VAL A 30 -2.57 -9.26 -3.97
N GLY A 31 -3.09 -10.09 -3.07
CA GLY A 31 -2.97 -11.54 -3.10
C GLY A 31 -1.55 -12.04 -2.81
N ASN A 32 -0.84 -11.35 -1.91
CA ASN A 32 0.53 -11.68 -1.52
C ASN A 32 0.62 -12.45 -0.19
N ASP A 33 -0.51 -12.89 0.36
CA ASP A 33 -0.55 -13.68 1.60
C ASP A 33 0.25 -14.98 1.43
N GLY A 34 0.99 -15.38 2.46
CA GLY A 34 1.85 -16.55 2.50
C GLY A 34 3.14 -16.43 1.68
N LEU A 35 3.42 -15.27 1.08
CA LEU A 35 4.71 -15.02 0.46
C LEU A 35 5.79 -14.82 1.55
N PRO A 36 7.02 -15.34 1.33
CA PRO A 36 8.14 -15.05 2.22
C PRO A 36 8.38 -13.54 2.36
N ASP A 37 8.81 -13.10 3.54
CA ASP A 37 9.08 -11.69 3.85
C ASP A 37 9.92 -11.00 2.79
N GLU A 38 10.98 -11.65 2.30
CA GLU A 38 11.85 -11.10 1.26
C GLU A 38 11.08 -10.81 -0.05
N ALA A 39 10.13 -11.68 -0.42
CA ALA A 39 9.28 -11.47 -1.60
C ALA A 39 8.27 -10.35 -1.37
N GLN A 40 7.68 -10.25 -0.18
CA GLN A 40 6.78 -9.16 0.18
C GLN A 40 7.50 -7.79 0.19
N LEU A 41 8.69 -7.73 0.76
CA LEU A 41 9.54 -6.52 0.76
C LEU A 41 9.97 -6.14 -0.65
N SER A 42 10.40 -7.11 -1.46
CA SER A 42 10.75 -6.91 -2.87
C SER A 42 9.56 -6.37 -3.66
N TYR A 43 8.36 -6.90 -3.40
CA TYR A 43 7.13 -6.40 -4.01
C TYR A 43 6.84 -4.95 -3.60
N ALA A 44 6.95 -4.61 -2.32
CA ALA A 44 6.65 -3.28 -1.79
C ALA A 44 7.52 -2.17 -2.42
N VAL A 45 8.74 -2.48 -2.85
CA VAL A 45 9.64 -1.53 -3.54
C VAL A 45 9.63 -1.68 -5.07
N SER A 46 8.86 -2.63 -5.61
CA SER A 46 8.89 -2.94 -7.04
C SER A 46 8.19 -1.88 -7.91
N PRO A 47 8.62 -1.69 -9.18
CA PRO A 47 7.89 -0.87 -10.14
C PRO A 47 6.46 -1.35 -10.40
N ARG A 48 6.21 -2.67 -10.27
CA ARG A 48 4.89 -3.28 -10.43
C ARG A 48 3.91 -2.75 -9.39
N PHE A 49 4.31 -2.72 -8.13
CA PHE A 49 3.53 -2.12 -7.04
C PHE A 49 3.22 -0.65 -7.33
N TRP A 50 4.24 0.10 -7.76
CA TRP A 50 4.11 1.52 -8.08
C TRP A 50 3.21 1.80 -9.29
N SER A 51 3.19 0.90 -10.28
CA SER A 51 2.32 0.99 -11.46
C SER A 51 0.86 0.66 -11.12
N TRP A 52 0.63 -0.46 -10.42
CA TRP A 52 -0.70 -0.85 -9.95
C TRP A 52 -1.32 0.25 -9.09
N TRP A 53 -0.54 0.84 -8.18
CA TRP A 53 -0.98 1.94 -7.31
C TRP A 53 -1.60 3.11 -8.11
N ARG A 54 -0.94 3.53 -9.19
CA ARG A 54 -1.39 4.66 -10.02
C ARG A 54 -2.69 4.35 -10.77
N ALA A 55 -2.93 3.09 -11.10
CA ALA A 55 -4.13 2.66 -11.83
C ALA A 55 -5.32 2.40 -10.89
N ALA A 56 -5.08 1.88 -9.69
CA ALA A 56 -6.12 1.38 -8.80
C ALA A 56 -6.81 2.47 -7.94
N ILE A 57 -6.19 3.64 -7.76
CA ILE A 57 -6.77 4.74 -6.96
C ILE A 57 -6.90 6.02 -7.79
N PRO A 58 -8.05 6.24 -8.45
CA PRO A 58 -8.33 7.48 -9.16
C PRO A 58 -8.32 8.66 -8.17
N GLY A 59 -7.46 9.66 -8.39
CA GLY A 59 -7.38 10.85 -7.54
C GLY A 59 -6.51 10.71 -6.28
N ALA A 60 -5.67 9.67 -6.18
CA ALA A 60 -4.61 9.63 -5.16
C ALA A 60 -3.76 10.90 -5.27
N ARG A 61 -3.96 11.80 -4.30
CA ARG A 61 -3.41 13.16 -4.30
C ARG A 61 -1.88 13.09 -4.35
N LEU A 62 -1.31 13.46 -5.50
CA LEU A 62 0.13 13.72 -5.68
C LEU A 62 0.56 15.01 -4.96
N GLU A 63 0.07 15.29 -3.75
CA GLU A 63 0.51 16.44 -2.97
C GLU A 63 0.56 16.08 -1.49
N HIS A 64 1.70 15.54 -1.07
CA HIS A 64 2.18 15.81 0.27
C HIS A 64 2.99 17.11 0.20
N ARG A 65 2.30 18.23 0.47
CA ARG A 65 2.97 19.37 1.08
C ARG A 65 3.53 18.88 2.41
N TYR A 66 4.83 18.61 2.44
CA TYR A 66 5.58 18.68 3.69
C TYR A 66 5.62 20.17 4.06
N GLY A 67 4.57 20.62 4.75
CA GLY A 67 4.44 21.98 5.22
C GLY A 67 5.23 22.15 6.50
N ARG A 68 6.42 22.74 6.35
CA ARG A 68 7.29 23.38 7.36
C ARG A 68 7.93 22.50 8.44
#